data_AF-A0A0Q9KVG4-F1
#
_entry.id   AF-A0A0Q9KVG4-F1
#
_cell.length_a   1.000
_cell.length_b   1.000
_cell.length_c   1.000
_cell.angle_alpha   90.00
_cell.angle_beta   90.00
_cell.angle_gamma   90.00
#
_symmetry.space_group_name_H-M   'P 1'
#
loop_
_entity.id
_entity.type
_entity.pdbx_description
1 polymer ?
#
loop_
_entity_poly.entity_id
_entity_poly.type
_entity_poly.pdbx_seq_one_letter_code
_entity_poly.pdbx_strand_id
1 'polypeptide(L)'
;MLRCVLKEGLYSIVQFDNTEQAIKAATSQWVSLVLINLVKINKTSYSYVQHALPIISEIYEQIDLRALHRMIEDRLLYLLDQIGMNCKDTVIKRILDFVERHYSENLKLKTLGDLFHYNSGYLGRLFKSVTGDTFRTYLDKVRIRKAKVLLESGLKVHEAATRVGISNVNYFHVKFNKYMGVAPSLYKARTYKRRGNSAL
;
A
#
# COMPACT_ATOMS: atom_id res chain seq x y z
N MET A 1 -9.21 4.86 1.47
CA MET A 1 -9.01 6.28 1.84
C MET A 1 -9.88 7.17 0.96
N LEU A 2 -9.72 7.13 -0.38
CA LEU A 2 -10.59 7.89 -1.30
C LEU A 2 -12.08 7.62 -1.09
N ARG A 3 -12.54 6.36 -1.01
CA ARG A 3 -13.96 6.04 -0.69
C ARG A 3 -14.46 6.61 0.65
N CYS A 4 -13.59 6.81 1.64
CA CYS A 4 -13.98 7.35 2.95
C CYS A 4 -14.04 8.88 2.90
N VAL A 5 -13.04 9.51 2.28
CA VAL A 5 -13.00 10.97 2.04
C VAL A 5 -14.14 11.41 1.11
N LEU A 6 -14.48 10.58 0.11
CA LEU A 6 -15.60 10.81 -0.79
C LEU A 6 -16.94 10.72 -0.07
N LYS A 7 -17.12 9.73 0.81
CA LYS A 7 -18.34 9.61 1.62
C LYS A 7 -18.47 10.74 2.64
N GLU A 8 -17.41 11.03 3.41
CA GLU A 8 -17.47 12.08 4.44
C GLU A 8 -17.68 13.48 3.84
N GLY A 9 -17.08 13.77 2.68
CA GLY A 9 -17.31 15.03 1.97
C GLY A 9 -18.73 15.17 1.41
N LEU A 10 -19.34 14.08 0.93
CA LEU A 10 -20.73 14.09 0.49
C LEU A 10 -21.71 14.24 1.66
N TYR A 11 -21.42 13.57 2.78
CA TYR A 11 -22.23 13.68 4.01
C TYR A 11 -22.16 15.08 4.64
N SER A 12 -21.01 15.77 4.58
CA SER A 12 -20.90 17.12 5.14
C SER A 12 -21.69 18.16 4.32
N ILE A 13 -21.84 17.97 3.01
CA ILE A 13 -22.60 18.88 2.14
C ILE A 13 -24.11 18.83 2.45
N VAL A 14 -24.64 17.66 2.81
CA VAL A 14 -26.06 17.47 3.15
C VAL A 14 -26.43 18.08 4.51
N GLN A 15 -25.46 18.39 5.38
CA GLN A 15 -25.73 18.88 6.74
C GLN A 15 -25.73 20.40 6.91
N PHE A 16 -25.35 21.18 5.89
CA PHE A 16 -25.12 22.62 6.05
C PHE A 16 -26.10 23.55 5.32
N ASP A 17 -26.94 23.07 4.40
CA ASP A 17 -27.89 23.96 3.69
C ASP A 17 -29.13 23.22 3.17
N ASN A 18 -30.32 23.82 3.33
CA ASN A 18 -31.62 23.18 3.07
C ASN A 18 -32.20 23.49 1.69
N THR A 19 -31.55 24.33 0.88
CA THR A 19 -32.02 24.67 -0.46
C THR A 19 -31.33 23.80 -1.52
N GLU A 20 -32.12 23.29 -2.48
CA GLU A 20 -31.63 22.45 -3.57
C GLU A 20 -30.46 23.11 -4.34
N GLN A 21 -30.55 24.42 -4.52
CA GLN A 21 -29.56 25.23 -5.22
C GLN A 21 -28.23 25.31 -4.46
N ALA A 22 -28.27 25.41 -3.13
CA ALA A 22 -27.08 25.40 -2.29
C ALA A 22 -26.40 24.02 -2.27
N ILE A 23 -27.19 22.95 -2.23
CA ILE A 23 -26.66 21.58 -2.29
C ILE A 23 -25.98 21.33 -3.65
N LYS A 24 -26.60 21.75 -4.76
CA LYS A 24 -26.02 21.65 -6.10
C LYS A 24 -24.71 22.44 -6.22
N ALA A 25 -24.67 23.66 -5.66
CA ALA A 25 -23.47 24.50 -5.66
C ALA A 25 -22.32 23.90 -4.84
N ALA A 26 -22.60 23.46 -3.60
CA ALA A 26 -21.63 22.83 -2.71
C ALA A 26 -21.10 21.51 -3.30
N THR A 27 -21.99 20.71 -3.89
CA THR A 27 -21.63 19.48 -4.62
C THR A 27 -20.71 19.78 -5.80
N SER A 28 -21.03 20.78 -6.61
CA SER A 28 -20.23 21.18 -7.77
C SER A 28 -18.84 21.65 -7.37
N GLN A 29 -18.75 22.45 -6.30
CA GLN A 29 -17.46 22.91 -5.74
C GLN A 29 -16.63 21.73 -5.24
N TRP A 30 -17.24 20.80 -4.53
CA TRP A 30 -16.54 19.65 -3.98
C TRP A 30 -16.04 18.70 -5.08
N VAL A 31 -16.88 18.38 -6.06
CA VAL A 31 -16.50 17.59 -7.24
C VAL A 31 -15.34 18.27 -8.00
N SER A 32 -15.41 19.59 -8.18
CA SER A 32 -14.34 20.35 -8.82
C SER A 32 -13.01 20.25 -8.06
N LEU A 33 -13.03 20.35 -6.73
CA LEU A 33 -11.85 20.20 -5.89
C LEU A 33 -11.27 18.79 -5.94
N VAL A 34 -12.13 17.76 -5.96
CA VAL A 34 -11.72 16.37 -6.12
C VAL A 34 -11.03 16.16 -7.48
N LEU A 35 -11.62 16.65 -8.58
CA LEU A 35 -11.05 16.54 -9.92
C LEU A 35 -9.69 17.26 -10.03
N ILE A 36 -9.59 18.49 -9.52
CA ILE A 36 -8.34 19.27 -9.49
C ILE A 36 -7.25 18.50 -8.72
N ASN A 37 -7.59 17.93 -7.58
CA ASN A 37 -6.63 17.16 -6.78
C ASN A 37 -6.24 15.83 -7.44
N LEU A 38 -7.16 15.17 -8.14
CA LEU A 38 -6.87 13.95 -8.90
C LEU A 38 -5.91 14.21 -10.08
N VAL A 39 -6.09 15.32 -10.81
CA VAL A 39 -5.15 15.74 -11.87
C VAL A 39 -3.76 16.00 -11.31
N LYS A 40 -3.66 16.61 -10.13
CA LYS A 40 -2.37 16.88 -9.47
C LYS A 40 -1.64 15.60 -9.06
N ILE A 41 -2.36 14.55 -8.65
CA ILE A 41 -1.77 13.31 -8.13
C ILE A 41 -1.25 12.41 -9.24
N ASN A 42 -1.84 12.42 -10.44
CA ASN A 42 -1.43 11.52 -11.51
C ASN A 42 -1.62 12.15 -12.90
N LYS A 43 -0.53 12.32 -13.67
CA LYS A 43 -0.54 12.93 -15.01
C LYS A 43 -1.44 12.18 -16.01
N THR A 44 -1.62 10.87 -15.84
CA THR A 44 -2.55 10.06 -16.66
C THR A 44 -4.01 10.41 -16.39
N SER A 45 -4.33 11.13 -15.31
CA SER A 45 -5.69 11.53 -14.93
C SER A 45 -6.24 12.69 -15.77
N TYR A 46 -5.38 13.39 -16.52
CA TYR A 46 -5.77 14.57 -17.31
C TYR A 46 -6.78 14.24 -18.41
N SER A 47 -6.62 13.09 -19.11
CA SER A 47 -7.57 12.63 -20.12
C SER A 47 -8.95 12.28 -19.54
N TYR A 48 -8.98 11.75 -18.31
CA TYR A 48 -10.24 11.40 -17.63
C TYR A 48 -10.98 12.62 -17.10
N VAL A 49 -10.26 13.65 -16.65
CA VAL A 49 -10.87 14.90 -16.19
C VAL A 49 -11.49 15.69 -17.34
N GLN A 50 -10.98 15.58 -18.57
CA GLN A 50 -11.66 16.13 -19.75
C GLN A 50 -13.05 15.49 -19.96
N HIS A 51 -13.19 14.19 -19.73
CA HIS A 51 -14.49 13.52 -19.76
C HIS A 51 -15.38 13.82 -18.54
N ALA A 52 -14.85 14.48 -17.50
CA ALA A 52 -15.59 14.91 -16.33
C ALA A 52 -16.05 16.38 -16.40
N LEU A 53 -15.67 17.15 -17.44
CA LEU A 53 -16.10 18.54 -17.62
C LEU A 53 -17.63 18.77 -17.69
N PRO A 54 -18.46 17.88 -18.30
CA PRO A 54 -19.91 18.08 -18.28
C PRO A 54 -20.57 17.78 -16.93
N ILE A 55 -19.81 17.34 -15.91
CA ILE A 55 -20.38 16.95 -14.61
C ILE A 55 -21.09 18.12 -13.91
N ILE A 56 -20.63 19.36 -14.12
CA ILE A 56 -21.28 20.53 -13.52
C ILE A 56 -22.65 20.74 -14.16
N SER A 57 -22.76 20.74 -15.49
CA SER A 57 -24.07 20.79 -16.17
C SER A 57 -24.97 19.63 -15.75
N GLU A 58 -24.43 18.41 -15.68
CA GLU A 58 -25.17 17.20 -15.24
C GLU A 58 -25.70 17.34 -13.80
N ILE A 59 -24.94 17.96 -12.88
CA ILE A 59 -25.36 18.23 -11.49
C ILE A 59 -26.54 19.21 -11.43
N TYR A 60 -26.49 20.27 -12.23
CA TYR A 60 -27.54 21.29 -12.23
C TYR A 60 -28.85 20.80 -12.89
N GLU A 61 -28.76 19.82 -13.79
CA GLU A 61 -29.91 19.16 -14.45
C GLU A 61 -30.66 18.15 -13.57
N GLN A 62 -30.12 17.78 -12.40
CA GLN A 62 -30.78 16.80 -11.54
C GLN A 62 -32.04 17.37 -10.89
N ILE A 63 -33.14 16.62 -10.98
CA ILE A 63 -34.48 17.06 -10.56
C ILE A 63 -34.66 16.91 -9.04
N ASP A 64 -33.91 16.02 -8.40
CA ASP A 64 -33.97 15.82 -6.95
C ASP A 64 -32.62 15.35 -6.36
N LEU A 65 -32.52 15.49 -5.03
CA LEU A 65 -31.32 15.14 -4.27
C LEU A 65 -30.93 13.66 -4.39
N ARG A 66 -31.89 12.74 -4.58
CA ARG A 66 -31.62 11.31 -4.69
C ARG A 66 -31.04 10.97 -6.07
N ALA A 67 -31.53 11.61 -7.12
CA ALA A 67 -31.00 11.50 -8.48
C ALA A 67 -29.56 12.04 -8.53
N LEU A 68 -29.33 13.21 -7.91
CA LEU A 68 -27.99 13.78 -7.75
C LEU A 68 -27.03 12.85 -7.02
N HIS A 69 -27.47 12.28 -5.89
CA HIS A 69 -26.66 11.33 -5.13
C HIS A 69 -26.26 10.10 -5.95
N ARG A 70 -27.22 9.47 -6.64
CA ARG A 70 -26.95 8.28 -7.48
C ARG A 70 -25.97 8.59 -8.60
N MET A 71 -26.15 9.71 -9.30
CA MET A 71 -25.27 10.13 -10.39
C MET A 71 -23.82 10.32 -9.91
N ILE A 72 -23.63 10.96 -8.75
CA ILE A 72 -22.31 11.16 -8.17
C ILE A 72 -21.68 9.81 -7.77
N GLU A 73 -22.45 8.91 -7.17
CA GLU A 73 -21.96 7.58 -6.80
C GLU A 73 -21.48 6.80 -8.03
N ASP A 74 -22.27 6.75 -9.09
CA ASP A 74 -21.92 6.03 -10.33
C ASP A 74 -20.68 6.61 -10.99
N ARG A 75 -20.56 7.95 -11.03
CA ARG A 75 -19.40 8.61 -11.64
C ARG A 75 -18.14 8.43 -10.81
N LEU A 76 -18.25 8.45 -9.48
CA LEU A 76 -17.12 8.17 -8.59
C LEU A 76 -16.67 6.70 -8.70
N LEU A 77 -17.60 5.76 -8.85
CA LEU A 77 -17.28 4.35 -9.07
C LEU A 77 -16.55 4.14 -10.40
N TYR A 78 -17.02 4.78 -11.47
CA TYR A 78 -16.34 4.77 -12.76
C TYR A 78 -14.92 5.33 -12.66
N LEU A 79 -14.73 6.49 -12.02
CA LEU A 79 -13.40 7.08 -11.83
C LEU A 79 -12.47 6.18 -11.01
N LEU A 80 -12.98 5.51 -9.97
CA LEU A 80 -12.20 4.58 -9.15
C LEU A 80 -11.73 3.35 -9.93
N ASP A 81 -12.57 2.85 -10.83
CA ASP A 81 -12.26 1.73 -11.72
C ASP A 81 -11.17 2.11 -12.74
N GLN A 82 -11.33 3.27 -13.38
CA GLN A 82 -10.37 3.80 -14.37
C GLN A 82 -9.00 4.14 -13.76
N ILE A 83 -8.94 4.55 -12.49
CA ILE A 83 -7.68 4.82 -11.77
C ILE A 83 -7.01 3.50 -11.29
N GLY A 84 -7.62 2.34 -11.55
CA GLY A 84 -7.05 1.02 -11.20
C GLY A 84 -6.99 0.76 -9.70
N MET A 85 -7.79 1.48 -8.91
CA MET A 85 -7.86 1.32 -7.45
C MET A 85 -8.89 0.27 -7.05
N ASN A 86 -8.67 -0.98 -7.47
CA ASN A 86 -9.30 -2.11 -6.79
C ASN A 86 -8.59 -2.32 -5.43
N CYS A 87 -9.22 -1.83 -4.36
CA CYS A 87 -8.57 -0.92 -3.39
C CYS A 87 -7.95 -1.50 -2.09
N LYS A 88 -7.65 -2.79 -1.96
CA LYS A 88 -6.92 -3.31 -0.78
C LYS A 88 -5.83 -4.30 -1.16
N ASP A 89 -6.18 -5.31 -1.95
CA ASP A 89 -5.24 -6.37 -2.34
C ASP A 89 -4.16 -5.85 -3.29
N THR A 90 -4.47 -4.89 -4.15
CA THR A 90 -3.49 -4.29 -5.08
C THR A 90 -2.42 -3.46 -4.38
N VAL A 91 -2.79 -2.70 -3.34
CA VAL A 91 -1.86 -1.85 -2.59
C VAL A 91 -0.93 -2.69 -1.73
N ILE A 92 -1.49 -3.66 -0.99
CA ILE A 92 -0.67 -4.58 -0.21
C ILE A 92 0.24 -5.39 -1.12
N LYS A 93 -0.28 -5.92 -2.24
CA LYS A 93 0.55 -6.63 -3.24
C LYS A 93 1.72 -5.78 -3.73
N ARG A 94 1.49 -4.53 -4.11
CA ARG A 94 2.56 -3.60 -4.51
C ARG A 94 3.60 -3.38 -3.41
N ILE A 95 3.17 -3.29 -2.16
CA ILE A 95 4.08 -3.16 -1.01
C ILE A 95 4.89 -4.45 -0.80
N LEU A 96 4.25 -5.62 -0.90
CA LEU A 96 4.94 -6.91 -0.79
C LEU A 96 6.01 -7.04 -1.88
N ASP A 97 5.67 -6.71 -3.13
CA ASP A 97 6.61 -6.70 -4.26
C ASP A 97 7.73 -5.68 -4.09
N PHE A 98 7.45 -4.53 -3.46
CA PHE A 98 8.46 -3.53 -3.13
C PHE A 98 9.43 -4.08 -2.05
N VAL A 99 8.89 -4.69 -0.99
CA VAL A 99 9.72 -5.31 0.06
C VAL A 99 10.61 -6.41 -0.51
N GLU A 100 10.11 -7.25 -1.41
CA GLU A 100 10.91 -8.32 -2.03
C GLU A 100 12.12 -7.81 -2.82
N ARG A 101 12.04 -6.59 -3.36
CA ARG A 101 13.12 -5.95 -4.13
C ARG A 101 14.06 -5.13 -3.26
N HIS A 102 13.53 -4.49 -2.21
CA HIS A 102 14.23 -3.51 -1.39
C HIS A 102 14.47 -3.97 0.06
N TYR A 103 14.32 -5.27 0.37
CA TYR A 103 14.39 -5.78 1.75
C TYR A 103 15.71 -5.43 2.46
N SER A 104 16.82 -5.27 1.74
CA SER A 104 18.12 -4.93 2.32
C SER A 104 18.23 -3.49 2.80
N GLU A 105 17.30 -2.63 2.42
CA GLU A 105 17.30 -1.20 2.77
C GLU A 105 16.63 -0.95 4.12
N ASN A 106 16.80 0.25 4.68
CA ASN A 106 16.14 0.65 5.93
C ASN A 106 14.66 1.00 5.71
N LEU A 107 13.84 -0.01 5.46
CA LEU A 107 12.42 0.16 5.19
C LEU A 107 11.63 0.42 6.48
N LYS A 108 10.82 1.48 6.46
CA LYS A 108 9.88 1.84 7.54
C LYS A 108 8.48 2.03 6.97
N LEU A 109 7.46 1.74 7.79
CA LEU A 109 6.05 2.00 7.43
C LEU A 109 5.79 3.45 7.07
N LYS A 110 6.50 4.40 7.70
CA LYS A 110 6.40 5.83 7.35
C LYS A 110 6.82 6.06 5.90
N THR A 111 8.00 5.57 5.51
CA THR A 111 8.54 5.69 4.15
C THR A 111 7.61 5.05 3.11
N LEU A 112 7.03 3.89 3.41
CA LEU A 112 6.04 3.26 2.53
C LEU A 112 4.73 4.05 2.51
N GLY A 113 4.31 4.61 3.64
CA GLY A 113 3.17 5.52 3.71
C GLY A 113 3.35 6.73 2.79
N ASP A 114 4.52 7.35 2.82
CA ASP A 114 4.82 8.50 1.97
C ASP A 114 4.87 8.10 0.48
N LEU A 115 5.50 6.97 0.14
CA LEU A 115 5.64 6.47 -1.23
C LEU A 115 4.31 6.04 -1.86
N PHE A 116 3.40 5.47 -1.07
CA PHE A 116 2.11 4.97 -1.53
C PHE A 116 0.94 5.90 -1.16
N HIS A 117 1.21 7.08 -0.59
CA HIS A 117 0.23 8.08 -0.15
C HIS A 117 -0.79 7.56 0.88
N TYR A 118 -0.31 6.82 1.88
CA TYR A 118 -1.10 6.32 3.01
C TYR A 118 -0.55 6.78 4.36
N ASN A 119 -1.45 7.06 5.30
CA ASN A 119 -1.08 7.20 6.71
C ASN A 119 -0.45 5.88 7.22
N SER A 120 0.72 5.97 7.86
CA SER A 120 1.49 4.82 8.34
C SER A 120 0.75 3.94 9.35
N GLY A 121 -0.09 4.53 10.21
CA GLY A 121 -0.93 3.82 11.16
C GLY A 121 -2.05 3.03 10.48
N TYR A 122 -2.72 3.64 9.49
CA TYR A 122 -3.69 2.92 8.65
C TYR A 122 -3.01 1.80 7.86
N LEU A 123 -1.85 2.08 7.26
CA LEU A 123 -1.11 1.13 6.46
C LEU A 123 -0.66 -0.07 7.28
N GLY A 124 -0.18 0.14 8.51
CA GLY A 124 0.17 -0.93 9.43
C GLY A 124 -1.01 -1.85 9.77
N ARG A 125 -2.19 -1.28 10.04
CA ARG A 125 -3.42 -2.05 10.30
C ARG A 125 -3.85 -2.86 9.07
N LEU A 126 -3.87 -2.22 7.89
CA LEU A 126 -4.24 -2.86 6.63
C LEU A 126 -3.25 -3.99 6.26
N PHE A 127 -1.96 -3.75 6.42
CA PHE A 127 -0.93 -4.75 6.15
C PHE A 127 -1.12 -5.98 7.05
N LYS A 128 -1.36 -5.77 8.35
CA LYS A 128 -1.62 -6.88 9.28
C LYS A 128 -2.91 -7.62 8.98
N SER A 129 -3.99 -6.92 8.61
CA SER A 129 -5.26 -7.58 8.28
C SER A 129 -5.17 -8.46 7.04
N VAL A 130 -4.33 -8.09 6.07
CA VAL A 130 -4.18 -8.84 4.81
C VAL A 130 -3.12 -9.95 4.95
N THR A 131 -2.00 -9.68 5.61
CA THR A 131 -0.86 -10.62 5.67
C THR A 131 -0.84 -11.48 6.94
N GLY A 132 -1.63 -11.14 7.95
CA GLY A 132 -1.58 -11.74 9.29
C GLY A 132 -0.44 -11.21 10.18
N ASP A 133 0.56 -10.54 9.60
CA ASP A 133 1.77 -10.11 10.30
C ASP A 133 1.91 -8.59 10.36
N THR A 134 2.62 -8.09 11.37
CA THR A 134 3.10 -6.70 11.32
C THR A 134 4.13 -6.54 10.20
N PHE A 135 4.22 -5.33 9.61
CA PHE A 135 5.22 -5.02 8.58
C PHE A 135 6.64 -5.41 8.99
N ARG A 136 7.03 -5.11 10.24
CA ARG A 136 8.38 -5.42 10.75
C ARG A 136 8.62 -6.93 10.83
N THR A 137 7.63 -7.69 11.31
CA THR A 137 7.69 -9.16 11.34
C THR A 137 7.84 -9.73 9.92
N TYR A 138 7.06 -9.21 8.97
CA TYR A 138 7.13 -9.64 7.58
C TYR A 138 8.50 -9.36 6.95
N LEU A 139 9.03 -8.14 7.13
CA LEU A 139 10.37 -7.78 6.65
C LEU A 139 11.45 -8.68 7.25
N ASP A 140 11.40 -8.97 8.56
CA ASP A 140 12.32 -9.91 9.19
C ASP A 140 12.26 -11.29 8.53
N LYS A 141 11.05 -11.82 8.26
CA LYS A 141 10.88 -13.13 7.59
C LYS A 141 11.49 -13.14 6.20
N VAL A 142 11.26 -12.10 5.41
CA VAL A 142 11.85 -11.95 4.06
C VAL A 142 13.38 -11.94 4.16
N ARG A 143 13.95 -11.12 5.04
CA ARG A 143 15.41 -11.03 5.23
C ARG A 143 16.04 -12.34 5.66
N ILE A 144 15.42 -13.06 6.60
CA ILE A 144 15.94 -14.37 7.04
C ILE A 144 15.85 -15.41 5.93
N ARG A 145 14.76 -15.44 5.15
CA ARG A 145 14.65 -16.31 3.96
C ARG A 145 15.74 -16.02 2.93
N LYS A 146 16.07 -14.76 2.67
CA LYS A 146 17.17 -14.40 1.76
C LYS A 146 18.53 -14.74 2.36
N ALA A 147 18.71 -14.54 3.67
CA ALA A 147 19.96 -14.88 4.37
C ALA A 147 20.24 -16.38 4.33
N LYS A 148 19.22 -17.22 4.44
CA LYS A 148 19.32 -18.69 4.29
C LYS A 148 20.02 -19.05 2.98
N VAL A 149 19.59 -18.46 1.86
CA VAL A 149 20.16 -18.71 0.52
C VAL A 149 21.63 -18.26 0.46
N LEU A 150 21.96 -17.11 1.06
CA LEU A 150 23.34 -16.59 1.10
C LEU A 150 24.26 -17.48 1.94
N LEU A 151 23.78 -18.02 3.07
CA LEU A 151 24.55 -18.96 3.88
C LEU A 151 24.76 -20.28 3.14
N GLU A 152 23.74 -20.75 2.42
CA GLU A 152 23.84 -21.92 1.54
C GLU A 152 24.82 -21.70 0.40
N SER A 153 24.98 -20.48 -0.12
CA SER A 153 26.02 -20.16 -1.11
C SER A 153 27.41 -19.96 -0.49
N GLY A 154 27.57 -20.12 0.82
CA GLY A 154 28.85 -20.13 1.51
C GLY A 154 29.28 -18.82 2.18
N LEU A 155 28.47 -17.76 2.11
CA LEU A 155 28.79 -16.47 2.76
C LEU A 155 28.97 -16.64 4.27
N LYS A 156 29.85 -15.82 4.87
CA LYS A 156 30.00 -15.79 6.34
C LYS A 156 28.74 -15.20 6.98
N VAL A 157 28.49 -15.57 8.24
CA VAL A 157 27.26 -15.17 8.95
C VAL A 157 27.09 -13.65 9.01
N HIS A 158 28.16 -12.92 9.32
CA HIS A 158 28.13 -11.45 9.38
C HIS A 158 27.93 -10.82 7.99
N GLU A 159 28.54 -11.38 6.93
CA GLU A 159 28.34 -10.92 5.55
C GLU A 159 26.87 -11.10 5.13
N ALA A 160 26.28 -12.26 5.41
CA ALA A 160 24.88 -12.53 5.12
C ALA A 160 23.95 -11.55 5.86
N ALA A 161 24.21 -11.28 7.16
CA ALA A 161 23.45 -10.33 7.96
C ALA A 161 23.48 -8.91 7.35
N THR A 162 24.67 -8.42 7.00
CA THR A 162 24.86 -7.12 6.35
C THR A 162 24.17 -7.08 4.99
N ARG A 163 24.32 -8.11 4.17
CA ARG A 163 23.74 -8.18 2.81
C ARG A 163 22.22 -8.14 2.81
N VAL A 164 21.57 -8.69 3.84
CA VAL A 164 20.10 -8.63 4.00
C VAL A 164 19.61 -7.40 4.76
N GLY A 165 20.48 -6.44 5.06
CA GLY A 165 20.08 -5.18 5.69
C GLY A 165 19.88 -5.25 7.20
N ILE A 166 20.50 -6.22 7.88
CA ILE A 166 20.51 -6.31 9.35
C ILE A 166 21.91 -5.98 9.85
N SER A 167 22.11 -4.71 10.25
CA SER A 167 23.40 -4.22 10.74
C SER A 167 23.79 -4.79 12.11
N ASN A 168 22.81 -5.07 12.97
CA ASN A 168 23.06 -5.66 14.28
C ASN A 168 23.10 -7.19 14.19
N VAL A 169 24.29 -7.76 14.28
CA VAL A 169 24.53 -9.21 14.19
C VAL A 169 23.82 -9.99 15.30
N ASN A 170 23.75 -9.48 16.54
CA ASN A 170 23.03 -10.15 17.62
C ASN A 170 21.52 -10.23 17.31
N TYR A 171 20.95 -9.15 16.77
CA TYR A 171 19.56 -9.14 16.31
C TYR A 171 19.35 -10.15 15.18
N PHE A 172 20.28 -10.24 14.23
CA PHE A 172 20.26 -11.24 13.17
C PHE A 172 20.23 -12.66 13.74
N HIS A 173 21.11 -12.99 14.70
CA HIS A 173 21.17 -14.30 15.33
C HIS A 173 19.84 -14.68 16.00
N VAL A 174 19.26 -13.77 16.80
CA VAL A 174 17.97 -13.98 17.47
C VAL A 174 16.87 -14.25 16.45
N LYS A 175 16.78 -13.45 15.38
CA LYS A 175 15.74 -13.59 14.36
C LYS A 175 15.92 -14.84 13.52
N PHE A 176 17.15 -15.14 13.10
CA PHE A 176 17.44 -16.34 12.34
C PHE A 176 17.08 -17.59 13.14
N ASN A 177 17.51 -17.67 14.40
CA ASN A 177 17.17 -18.80 15.27
C ASN A 177 15.66 -18.92 15.48
N LYS A 178 14.96 -17.79 15.71
CA LYS A 178 13.50 -17.77 15.86
C LYS A 178 12.77 -18.39 14.66
N TYR A 179 13.18 -18.09 13.42
CA TYR A 179 12.45 -18.53 12.22
C TYR A 179 12.98 -19.83 11.61
N MET A 180 14.25 -20.18 11.83
CA MET A 180 14.87 -21.40 11.28
C MET A 180 15.01 -22.52 12.32
N GLY A 181 14.79 -22.24 13.60
CA GLY A 181 14.92 -23.19 14.71
C GLY A 181 16.36 -23.55 15.08
N VAL A 182 17.35 -22.97 14.40
CA VAL A 182 18.78 -23.21 14.65
C VAL A 182 19.60 -21.94 14.43
N ALA A 183 20.76 -21.86 15.09
CA ALA A 183 21.69 -20.76 14.91
C ALA A 183 22.25 -20.68 13.46
N PRO A 184 22.54 -19.48 12.93
CA PRO A 184 23.08 -19.31 11.58
C PRO A 184 24.38 -20.09 11.31
N SER A 185 25.28 -20.13 12.30
CA SER A 185 26.56 -20.85 12.21
C SER A 185 26.34 -22.36 12.06
N LEU A 186 25.44 -22.92 12.87
CA LEU A 186 25.06 -24.33 12.81
C LEU A 186 24.34 -24.65 11.49
N TYR A 187 23.45 -23.76 11.04
CA TYR A 187 22.78 -23.88 9.76
C TYR A 187 23.78 -23.99 8.61
N LYS A 188 24.76 -23.06 8.55
CA LYS A 188 25.85 -23.06 7.57
C LYS A 188 26.68 -24.36 7.63
N ALA A 189 27.07 -24.82 8.82
CA ALA A 189 27.86 -26.05 8.96
C ALA A 189 27.12 -27.28 8.40
N ARG A 190 25.79 -27.38 8.64
CA ARG A 190 24.96 -28.48 8.12
C ARG A 190 24.86 -28.46 6.59
N THR A 191 24.80 -27.29 5.97
CA THR A 191 24.74 -27.18 4.50
C THR A 191 26.04 -27.63 3.83
N TYR A 192 27.20 -27.39 4.45
CA TYR A 192 28.48 -27.93 3.96
C TYR A 192 28.54 -29.45 4.03
N LYS A 193 28.13 -30.07 5.16
CA LYS A 193 28.12 -31.53 5.31
C LYS A 193 27.24 -32.22 4.25
N ARG A 194 26.08 -31.64 3.92
CA ARG A 194 25.20 -32.20 2.88
C ARG A 194 25.80 -32.15 1.48
N ARG A 195 26.50 -31.05 1.12
CA ARG A 195 27.15 -30.93 -0.20
C ARG A 195 28.37 -31.83 -0.36
N GLY A 196 29.13 -32.05 0.72
CA GLY A 196 30.27 -32.96 0.71
C GLY A 196 29.89 -34.43 0.52
N ASN A 197 28.73 -34.86 1.04
CA ASN A 197 28.26 -36.25 0.92
C ASN A 197 27.55 -36.58 -0.41
N SER A 198 27.25 -35.59 -1.26
CA SER A 198 26.65 -35.80 -2.58
C SER A 198 27.68 -35.74 -3.72
N ALA A 199 28.96 -35.55 -3.39
CA ALA A 199 30.08 -35.49 -4.33
C ALA A 199 31.04 -36.70 -4.21
N LEU A 200 30.58 -37.77 -3.56
CA LEU A 200 31.20 -39.09 -3.43
C LEU A 200 30.17 -40.13 -3.86
#